data_AF-A0A1M4TM00-F1
#
_entry.id   AF-A0A1M4TM00-F1
#
_cell.length_a   1.000
_cell.length_b   1.000
_cell.length_c   1.000
_cell.angle_alpha   90.00
_cell.angle_beta   90.00
_cell.angle_gamma   90.00
#
_symmetry.space_group_name_H-M   'P 1'
#
loop_
_entity.id
_entity.type
_entity.pdbx_description
1 polymer ?
#
loop_
_entity_poly.entity_id
_entity_poly.type
_entity_poly.pdbx_seq_one_letter_code
_entity_poly.pdbx_strand_id
1 'polypeptide(L)'
;MNQLDIRFTGAVLDLTIELEGREVGLYFDGVSEWSRTIEEFEIKGELDLLMLCKGMNGTSWELEIVIDTEHTKTYRGEINKGYSLLSDEIDLSPKG
;
A
#
# COMPACT_ATOMS: atom_id res chain seq x y z
N MET A 1 4.59 18.82 2.75
CA MET A 1 4.18 17.71 3.62
C MET A 1 2.82 17.34 3.13
N ASN A 2 2.63 16.06 2.85
CA ASN A 2 1.50 15.56 2.11
C ASN A 2 0.69 14.65 3.04
N GLN A 3 -0.63 14.69 2.93
CA GLN A 3 -1.51 13.73 3.57
C GLN A 3 -1.56 12.46 2.72
N LEU A 4 -1.39 11.31 3.37
CA LEU A 4 -1.54 9.99 2.76
C LEU A 4 -2.70 9.24 3.38
N ASP A 5 -3.63 8.78 2.55
CA ASP A 5 -4.66 7.83 2.94
C ASP A 5 -4.39 6.50 2.24
N ILE A 6 -4.15 5.46 3.03
CA ILE A 6 -3.79 4.13 2.55
C ILE A 6 -4.92 3.19 2.93
N ARG A 7 -5.41 2.41 1.97
CA ARG A 7 -6.41 1.36 2.18
C ARG A 7 -5.96 0.06 1.54
N PHE A 8 -5.99 -1.01 2.30
CA PHE A 8 -5.76 -2.37 1.84
C PHE A 8 -7.03 -3.20 2.01
N THR A 9 -7.39 -3.98 0.99
CA THR A 9 -8.50 -4.94 1.02
C THR A 9 -7.98 -6.31 0.64
N GLY A 10 -8.14 -7.31 1.50
CA GLY A 10 -7.75 -8.70 1.28
C GLY A 10 -7.64 -9.48 2.60
N ALA A 11 -8.16 -10.70 2.65
CA ALA A 11 -8.11 -11.56 3.83
C ALA A 11 -6.72 -12.23 3.96
N VAL A 12 -5.75 -11.47 4.47
CA VAL A 12 -4.35 -11.88 4.59
C VAL A 12 -3.99 -12.20 6.05
N LEU A 13 -2.97 -13.04 6.23
CA LEU A 13 -2.44 -13.41 7.54
C LEU A 13 -1.35 -12.45 8.03
N ASP A 14 -0.72 -11.74 7.09
CA ASP A 14 0.36 -10.81 7.36
C ASP A 14 0.37 -9.74 6.27
N LEU A 15 0.60 -8.50 6.67
CA LEU A 15 0.67 -7.33 5.80
C LEU A 15 1.77 -6.40 6.30
N THR A 16 2.71 -6.11 5.42
CA THR A 16 3.73 -5.08 5.59
C THR A 16 3.59 -4.11 4.42
N ILE A 17 3.46 -2.82 4.73
CA ILE A 17 3.52 -1.74 3.75
C ILE A 17 4.62 -0.79 4.20
N GLU A 18 5.56 -0.51 3.31
CA GLU A 18 6.63 0.47 3.52
C GLU A 18 6.52 1.57 2.46
N LEU A 19 6.69 2.81 2.92
CA LEU A 19 6.74 4.01 2.10
C LEU A 19 8.04 4.75 2.40
N GLU A 20 8.85 5.08 1.40
CA GLU A 20 10.17 5.72 1.60
C GLU A 20 11.07 4.95 2.59
N GLY A 21 10.99 3.61 2.56
CA GLY A 21 11.68 2.72 3.51
C GLY A 21 11.18 2.81 4.96
N ARG A 22 10.05 3.48 5.22
CA ARG A 22 9.39 3.56 6.52
C ARG A 22 8.18 2.64 6.54
N GLU A 23 8.14 1.73 7.50
CA GLU A 23 6.99 0.85 7.69
C GLU A 23 5.75 1.62 8.18
N VAL A 24 4.65 1.51 7.44
CA VAL A 24 3.38 2.19 7.70
C VAL A 24 2.21 1.22 7.90
N GLY A 25 2.35 -0.06 7.52
CA GLY A 25 1.34 -1.09 7.76
C GLY A 25 1.93 -2.25 8.54
N LEU A 26 1.26 -2.67 9.62
CA LEU A 26 1.67 -3.82 10.43
C LEU A 26 0.46 -4.67 10.83
N TYR A 27 0.60 -5.97 10.54
CA TYR A 27 -0.09 -7.13 11.13
C TYR A 27 -1.62 -7.16 11.02
N PHE A 28 -2.15 -8.23 10.40
CA PHE A 28 -3.58 -8.43 10.26
C PHE A 28 -4.01 -9.83 10.67
N ASP A 29 -5.03 -9.90 11.53
CA ASP A 29 -5.56 -11.10 12.21
C ASP A 29 -6.59 -11.86 11.35
N GLY A 30 -6.56 -11.69 10.03
CA GLY A 30 -7.51 -12.30 9.09
C GLY A 30 -8.76 -11.46 8.79
N VAL A 31 -8.84 -10.22 9.27
CA VAL A 31 -9.84 -9.25 8.78
C VAL A 31 -9.57 -8.94 7.29
N SER A 32 -10.56 -8.45 6.55
CA SER A 32 -10.46 -8.23 5.10
C SER A 32 -10.10 -6.80 4.69
N GLU A 33 -10.05 -5.84 5.61
CA GLU A 33 -9.82 -4.42 5.28
C GLU A 33 -8.93 -3.75 6.33
N TRP A 34 -7.86 -3.09 5.90
CA TRP A 34 -6.99 -2.26 6.73
C TRP A 34 -6.89 -0.86 6.13
N SER A 35 -6.80 0.17 6.97
CA SER A 35 -6.53 1.52 6.49
C SER A 35 -5.71 2.34 7.48
N ARG A 36 -5.01 3.35 6.96
CA ARG A 36 -4.23 4.30 7.75
C ARG A 36 -4.16 5.65 7.05
N THR A 37 -4.33 6.71 7.83
CA THR A 37 -4.07 8.10 7.41
C THR A 37 -2.75 8.58 8.03
N ILE A 38 -1.94 9.29 7.26
CA ILE A 38 -0.69 9.94 7.68
C ILE A 38 -0.75 11.40 7.24
N GLU A 39 -0.91 12.31 8.20
CA GLU A 39 -1.14 13.75 7.93
C GLU A 39 0.09 14.48 7.38
N GLU A 40 1.29 14.08 7.81
CA GLU A 40 2.54 14.80 7.51
C GLU A 40 3.60 13.85 6.97
N PHE A 41 3.44 13.41 5.73
CA PHE A 41 4.43 12.59 5.03
C PHE A 41 5.32 13.44 4.12
N GLU A 42 6.63 13.21 4.16
CA GLU A 42 7.62 13.93 3.34
C GLU A 42 7.88 13.12 2.07
N ILE A 43 7.51 13.67 0.91
CA ILE A 43 7.75 13.06 -0.41
C ILE A 43 8.63 13.99 -1.24
N LYS A 44 9.65 13.46 -1.90
CA LYS A 44 10.64 14.22 -2.68
C LYS A 44 10.62 13.82 -4.15
N GLY A 45 9.53 14.18 -4.82
CA GLY A 45 9.32 13.91 -6.25
C GLY A 45 8.56 12.62 -6.47
N GLU A 46 9.22 11.49 -6.24
CA GLU A 46 8.63 10.15 -6.32
C GLU A 46 8.32 9.62 -4.91
N LEU A 47 7.34 8.71 -4.82
CA LEU A 47 7.03 7.96 -3.61
C LEU A 47 7.41 6.49 -3.80
N ASP A 48 8.40 6.02 -3.06
CA ASP A 48 8.81 4.62 -3.04
C ASP A 48 7.80 3.77 -2.27
N LEU A 49 7.27 2.73 -2.89
CA LEU A 49 6.34 1.78 -2.29
C LEU A 49 6.92 0.37 -2.29
N LEU A 50 6.84 -0.29 -1.14
CA LEU A 50 6.99 -1.73 -1.00
C LEU A 50 5.81 -2.30 -0.22
N MET A 51 5.20 -3.37 -0.70
CA MET A 51 4.18 -4.11 0.03
C MET A 51 4.46 -5.60 -0.05
N LEU A 52 4.42 -6.27 1.09
CA LEU A 52 4.41 -7.71 1.21
C LEU A 52 3.14 -8.14 1.95
N CYS A 53 2.35 -9.02 1.34
CA CYS A 53 1.24 -9.68 2.03
C CYS A 53 1.39 -11.20 1.97
N LYS A 54 1.03 -11.89 3.04
CA LYS A 54 1.08 -13.36 3.13
C LYS A 54 -0.28 -13.93 3.45
N GLY A 55 -0.59 -15.10 2.92
CA GLY A 55 -1.87 -15.74 3.17
C GLY A 55 -2.10 -16.97 2.32
N MET A 56 -3.38 -17.30 2.13
CA MET A 56 -3.78 -18.43 1.29
C MET A 56 -3.55 -18.13 -0.19
N ASN A 57 -3.09 -19.13 -0.94
CA ASN A 57 -2.99 -19.02 -2.39
C ASN A 57 -4.37 -18.76 -3.00
N GLY A 58 -4.45 -17.86 -3.98
CA GLY A 58 -5.71 -17.47 -4.61
C GLY A 58 -6.44 -16.34 -3.88
N THR A 59 -5.97 -15.90 -2.71
CA THR A 59 -6.53 -14.70 -2.06
C THR A 59 -6.18 -13.47 -2.88
N SER A 60 -7.19 -12.82 -3.46
CA SER A 60 -7.03 -11.53 -4.13
C SER A 60 -6.88 -10.39 -3.12
N TRP A 61 -6.16 -9.35 -3.52
CA TRP A 61 -5.98 -8.15 -2.72
C TRP A 61 -6.01 -6.89 -3.59
N GLU A 62 -6.32 -5.77 -2.94
CA GLU A 62 -6.28 -4.42 -3.49
C GLU A 62 -5.58 -3.48 -2.50
N LEU A 63 -4.71 -2.61 -3.00
CA LEU A 63 -4.07 -1.54 -2.24
C LEU A 63 -4.36 -0.22 -2.94
N GLU A 64 -4.93 0.74 -2.22
CA GLU A 64 -5.18 2.10 -2.67
C GLU A 64 -4.35 3.07 -1.82
N ILE A 65 -3.66 3.99 -2.49
CA ILE A 65 -2.92 5.09 -1.87
C ILE A 65 -3.43 6.38 -2.47
N VAL A 66 -3.94 7.27 -1.62
CA VAL A 66 -4.38 8.62 -1.98
C VAL A 66 -3.41 9.63 -1.37
N ILE A 67 -2.88 10.53 -2.19
CA ILE A 67 -1.90 11.55 -1.81
C ILE A 67 -2.54 12.91 -2.03
N ASP A 68 -2.65 13.70 -0.96
CA ASP A 68 -3.26 15.04 -0.93
C ASP A 68 -4.65 15.12 -1.59
N THR A 69 -5.41 14.02 -1.59
CA THR A 69 -6.72 13.87 -2.28
C THR A 69 -6.70 14.00 -3.81
N GLU A 70 -5.56 14.35 -4.41
CA GLU A 70 -5.43 14.62 -5.85
C GLU A 70 -4.83 13.43 -6.62
N HIS A 71 -3.92 12.67 -6.01
CA HIS A 71 -3.25 11.54 -6.65
C HIS A 71 -3.71 10.23 -6.02
N THR A 72 -4.51 9.46 -6.75
CA THR A 72 -4.90 8.11 -6.35
C THR A 72 -4.15 7.07 -7.17
N LYS A 73 -3.54 6.11 -6.48
CA LYS A 73 -2.90 4.95 -7.09
C LYS A 73 -3.48 3.67 -6.51
N THR A 74 -3.97 2.80 -7.39
CA THR A 74 -4.56 1.52 -7.01
C THR A 74 -3.78 0.37 -7.61
N TYR A 75 -3.46 -0.61 -6.77
CA TYR A 75 -2.81 -1.86 -7.12
C TYR A 75 -3.74 -3.01 -6.80
N ARG A 76 -3.64 -4.07 -7.60
CA ARG A 76 -4.38 -5.31 -7.40
C ARG A 76 -3.45 -6.48 -7.65
N GLY A 77 -3.68 -7.56 -6.92
CA GLY A 77 -2.96 -8.79 -7.16
C GLY A 77 -3.59 -9.96 -6.44
N GLU A 78 -2.85 -11.06 -6.44
CA GLU A 78 -3.25 -12.31 -5.83
C GLU A 78 -2.06 -12.95 -5.13
N ILE A 79 -2.31 -13.57 -3.99
CA ILE A 79 -1.29 -14.34 -3.27
C ILE A 79 -0.97 -15.62 -4.05
N ASN A 80 0.31 -15.78 -4.37
CA ASN A 80 0.85 -16.93 -5.08
C ASN A 80 2.04 -17.50 -4.31
N LYS A 81 2.04 -18.82 -4.04
CA LYS A 81 3.07 -19.49 -3.23
C LYS A 81 3.17 -18.96 -1.78
N GLY A 82 2.04 -18.57 -1.21
CA GLY A 82 1.91 -18.13 0.18
C GLY A 82 2.15 -16.65 0.43
N TYR A 83 2.59 -15.88 -0.59
CA TYR A 83 2.75 -14.44 -0.48
C TYR A 83 2.47 -13.69 -1.79
N SER A 84 2.40 -12.36 -1.72
CA SER A 84 2.42 -11.44 -2.85
C SER A 84 3.32 -10.26 -2.50
N LEU A 85 4.15 -9.84 -3.46
CA LEU A 85 5.10 -8.73 -3.30
C LEU A 85 4.81 -7.69 -4.39
N LEU A 86 4.70 -6.43 -3.98
CA LEU A 86 4.56 -5.27 -4.84
C LEU A 86 5.70 -4.31 -4.52
N SER A 87 6.36 -3.80 -5.57
CA SER A 87 7.32 -2.70 -5.48
C SER A 87 7.04 -1.77 -6.66
N ASP A 88 6.87 -0.47 -6.39
CA ASP A 88 6.63 0.53 -7.41
C ASP A 88 7.16 1.90 -6.96
N GLU A 89 7.40 2.79 -7.93
CA GLU A 89 7.77 4.18 -7.72
C GLU A 89 6.62 5.06 -8.25
N ILE A 90 5.94 5.78 -7.36
CA ILE A 90 4.78 6.60 -7.73
C ILE A 90 5.25 8.00 -8.07
N ASP A 91 5.29 8.31 -9.38
CA ASP A 91 5.59 9.66 -9.87
C ASP A 91 4.45 10.65 -9.53
N LEU A 92 4.81 11.70 -8.78
CA LEU A 92 3.90 12.78 -8.37
C LEU A 92 4.08 14.06 -9.19
N SER A 93 4.87 14.00 -10.26
CA SER A 93 5.05 15.14 -11.14
C SER A 93 3.69 15.59 -11.73
N PRO A 94 3.38 16.88 -11.72
CA PRO A 94 2.17 17.38 -12.36
C PRO A 94 2.21 17.00 -13.84
N LYS A 95 1.13 16.38 -14.32
CA LYS A 95 0.95 16.16 -15.76
C LYS A 95 0.79 17.53 -16.41
N GLY A 96 1.85 17.98 -17.08
CA GLY A 96 1.88 19.25 -17.81
C GLY A 96 0.91 19.32 -18.99
#